data_AF-Q580W2-F1
#
_entry.id   AF-Q580W2-F1
#
_cell.length_a   1.000
_cell.length_b   1.000
_cell.length_c   1.000
_cell.angle_alpha   90.00
_cell.angle_beta   90.00
_cell.angle_gamma   90.00
#
_symmetry.space_group_name_H-M   'P 1'
#
loop_
_entity.id
_entity.type
_entity.pdbx_description
1 polymer ?
#
loop_
_entity_poly.entity_id
_entity_poly.type
_entity_poly.pdbx_seq_one_letter_code
_entity_poly.pdbx_strand_id
1 'polypeptide(L)'
;MEGACEASFPPEFLHFPPVSILICICFLFSLFFLRKLQIHLVMFLSMFFFKSVINNNNNNYYYYYCVTYSAYRNMSPHNKRSMEQKKRNKDRIAAYHGQRVNSHGGHRNSHSHSGHRHRGGHTVRRNRIYDPGNPFDRQLFDYLIVVDVEATCEYKNDNYPHEIIELPGVLVDVRRGVVDKERSFRSYVRPQRNPLLTPFCKALTGITQEDVDSAPTLQEVVKLFEQWYTETIPRGAKVALATDGPWDLKNFVHEHSILRDHISFPTIFYEYLDIRTTFAHFFNRGTPLKLVPMLERLQLTFEGREHCGFDDAVNIARLAVSMMRAGCVFNYLVAIPLTDEFHYDMPNTALYRRKEGSGYLDPDVVDDIAKKCFGVDYFTFGERHMAEVMEHRRRYPQNFNQRNQLWKQTKMKNRGRRLYGVRFRMVAVAVLALLGLVLFLLLIYRKVMTLL
;
A
#
# COMPACT_ATOMS: atom_id res chain seq x y z
N MET A 1 10.74 -6.28 62.46
CA MET A 1 9.88 -5.18 61.98
C MET A 1 9.52 -5.54 60.53
N GLU A 2 8.68 -6.55 60.34
CA GLU A 2 7.19 -6.51 60.33
C GLU A 2 6.67 -5.74 59.10
N GLY A 3 5.81 -6.26 58.23
CA GLY A 3 5.09 -7.54 58.24
C GLY A 3 4.50 -7.85 56.86
N ALA A 4 4.26 -9.14 56.62
CA ALA A 4 3.44 -9.67 55.54
C ALA A 4 1.99 -9.73 56.01
N CYS A 5 1.04 -9.42 55.13
CA CYS A 5 -0.40 -9.63 55.34
C CYS A 5 -0.93 -10.51 54.21
N GLU A 6 -1.03 -11.82 54.49
CA GLU A 6 -1.93 -12.74 53.81
C GLU A 6 -3.32 -12.60 54.43
N ALA A 7 -4.35 -12.40 53.59
CA ALA A 7 -5.74 -12.48 53.98
C ALA A 7 -6.41 -13.63 53.21
N SER A 8 -6.71 -14.70 53.93
CA SER A 8 -7.54 -15.82 53.52
C SER A 8 -9.02 -15.52 53.81
N PHE A 9 -9.91 -15.89 52.89
CA PHE A 9 -11.36 -15.96 53.12
C PHE A 9 -11.89 -17.35 52.69
N PRO A 10 -12.86 -17.93 53.42
CA PRO A 10 -13.28 -19.32 53.28
C PRO A 10 -14.36 -19.51 52.19
N PRO A 11 -14.55 -20.72 51.63
CA PRO A 11 -15.66 -21.01 50.73
C PRO A 11 -16.79 -21.73 51.48
N GLU A 12 -17.97 -21.12 51.57
CA GLU A 12 -19.21 -21.82 51.95
C GLU A 12 -20.30 -21.61 50.89
N PHE A 13 -20.72 -22.76 50.35
CA PHE A 13 -22.05 -23.13 49.84
C PHE A 13 -23.02 -22.05 49.34
N LEU A 14 -23.38 -22.15 48.05
CA LEU A 14 -24.78 -22.01 47.60
C LEU A 14 -24.97 -22.73 46.26
N HIS A 15 -25.64 -23.88 46.33
CA HIS A 15 -26.16 -24.63 45.20
C HIS A 15 -27.25 -23.81 44.49
N PHE A 16 -27.07 -23.53 43.18
CA PHE A 16 -28.15 -23.15 42.28
C PHE A 16 -28.17 -24.08 41.06
N PRO A 17 -29.36 -24.49 40.58
CA PRO A 17 -29.49 -25.51 39.55
C PRO A 17 -29.02 -24.99 38.17
N PRO A 18 -28.47 -25.86 37.30
CA PRO A 18 -27.75 -25.47 36.08
C PRO A 18 -28.59 -24.88 34.92
N VAL A 19 -29.86 -24.52 35.13
CA VAL A 19 -30.74 -24.03 34.04
C VAL A 19 -30.73 -22.50 33.90
N SER A 20 -30.35 -21.76 34.96
CA SER A 20 -30.35 -20.29 34.96
C SER A 20 -29.13 -19.67 34.23
N ILE A 21 -28.01 -20.38 34.20
CA ILE A 21 -26.74 -19.88 33.65
C ILE A 21 -26.78 -19.88 32.10
N LEU A 22 -27.46 -20.85 31.49
CA LEU A 22 -27.56 -20.92 30.02
C LEU A 22 -28.36 -19.76 29.43
N ILE A 23 -29.43 -19.31 30.11
CA ILE A 23 -30.26 -18.18 29.65
C ILE A 23 -29.48 -16.86 29.74
N CYS A 24 -28.65 -16.69 30.77
CA CYS A 24 -27.80 -15.51 30.93
C CYS A 24 -26.70 -15.44 29.85
N ILE A 25 -26.09 -16.58 29.50
CA ILE A 25 -25.06 -16.62 28.44
C ILE A 25 -25.68 -16.35 27.06
N CYS A 26 -26.88 -16.86 26.77
CA CYS A 26 -27.59 -16.57 25.53
C CYS A 26 -27.95 -15.08 25.41
N PHE A 27 -28.45 -14.45 26.48
CA PHE A 27 -28.78 -13.02 26.48
C PHE A 27 -27.55 -12.13 26.27
N LEU A 28 -26.43 -12.46 26.94
CA LEU A 28 -25.16 -11.74 26.76
C LEU A 28 -24.58 -11.90 25.35
N PHE A 29 -24.70 -13.08 24.74
CA PHE A 29 -24.25 -13.29 23.35
C PHE A 29 -25.12 -12.53 22.34
N SER A 30 -26.44 -12.48 22.52
CA SER A 30 -27.33 -11.70 21.66
C SER A 30 -27.08 -10.18 21.78
N LEU A 31 -26.83 -9.68 22.99
CA LEU A 31 -26.49 -8.27 23.22
C LEU A 31 -25.13 -7.91 22.61
N PHE A 32 -24.15 -8.82 22.67
CA PHE A 32 -22.84 -8.60 22.05
C PHE A 32 -22.90 -8.60 20.51
N PHE A 33 -23.76 -9.45 19.92
CA PHE A 33 -23.95 -9.51 18.47
C PHE A 33 -24.75 -8.30 17.95
N LEU A 34 -25.78 -7.87 18.67
CA LEU A 34 -26.56 -6.66 18.35
C LEU A 34 -25.72 -5.38 18.48
N ARG A 35 -24.87 -5.26 19.52
CA ARG A 35 -23.94 -4.11 19.63
C ARG A 35 -22.94 -4.05 18.48
N LYS A 36 -22.38 -5.18 18.01
CA LYS A 36 -21.50 -5.19 16.83
C LYS A 36 -22.21 -4.80 15.54
N LEU A 37 -23.47 -5.21 15.36
CA LEU A 37 -24.25 -4.81 14.19
C LEU A 37 -24.58 -3.31 14.22
N GLN A 38 -24.92 -2.77 15.40
CA GLN A 38 -25.19 -1.34 15.58
C GLN A 38 -23.93 -0.49 15.35
N ILE A 39 -22.76 -0.94 15.83
CA ILE A 39 -21.48 -0.25 15.57
C ILE A 39 -21.14 -0.24 14.07
N HIS A 40 -21.40 -1.34 13.34
CA HIS A 40 -21.20 -1.35 11.89
C HIS A 40 -22.18 -0.46 11.14
N LEU A 41 -23.44 -0.35 11.56
CA LEU A 41 -24.43 0.53 10.93
C LEU A 41 -24.15 2.01 11.22
N VAL A 42 -23.75 2.34 12.46
CA VAL A 42 -23.34 3.70 12.85
C VAL A 42 -22.05 4.11 12.15
N MET A 43 -21.09 3.19 11.96
CA MET A 43 -19.90 3.47 11.13
C MET A 43 -20.23 3.65 9.64
N PHE A 44 -21.21 2.91 9.11
CA PHE A 44 -21.63 3.07 7.72
C PHE A 44 -22.35 4.39 7.48
N LEU A 45 -23.19 4.82 8.43
CA LEU A 45 -23.89 6.10 8.39
C LEU A 45 -22.95 7.29 8.66
N SER A 46 -21.97 7.14 9.57
CA SER A 46 -20.97 8.20 9.80
C SER A 46 -20.03 8.37 8.60
N MET A 47 -19.65 7.30 7.89
CA MET A 47 -18.88 7.42 6.64
C MET A 47 -19.66 8.10 5.51
N PHE A 48 -20.99 7.95 5.46
CA PHE A 48 -21.83 8.65 4.47
C PHE A 48 -22.01 10.12 4.82
N PHE A 49 -22.20 10.46 6.11
CA PHE A 49 -22.25 11.85 6.55
C PHE A 49 -20.91 12.57 6.40
N PHE A 50 -19.78 11.92 6.71
CA PHE A 50 -18.46 12.54 6.54
C PHE A 50 -18.11 12.78 5.07
N LYS A 51 -18.57 11.92 4.14
CA LYS A 51 -18.43 12.17 2.70
C LYS A 51 -19.31 13.29 2.17
N SER A 52 -20.44 13.56 2.82
CA SER A 52 -21.35 14.64 2.40
C SER A 52 -20.97 15.99 2.99
N VAL A 53 -20.34 16.02 4.18
CA VAL A 53 -19.95 17.27 4.86
C VAL A 53 -18.62 17.83 4.35
N ILE A 54 -17.74 17.01 3.76
CA ILE A 54 -16.50 17.51 3.11
C ILE A 54 -16.80 18.15 1.73
N ASN A 55 -18.03 18.06 1.21
CA ASN A 55 -18.35 18.47 -0.16
C ASN A 55 -19.16 19.77 -0.29
N ASN A 56 -19.10 20.67 0.71
CA ASN A 56 -19.69 22.00 0.62
C ASN A 56 -18.86 22.99 1.44
N ASN A 57 -17.86 23.62 0.82
CA ASN A 57 -17.52 25.03 1.03
C ASN A 57 -16.42 25.49 0.06
N ASN A 58 -16.80 26.49 -0.74
CA ASN A 58 -16.00 27.60 -1.24
C ASN A 58 -14.83 27.31 -2.20
N ASN A 59 -15.15 27.52 -3.49
CA ASN A 59 -14.44 28.41 -4.41
C ASN A 59 -13.09 28.96 -3.93
N ASN A 60 -11.99 28.42 -4.47
CA ASN A 60 -10.89 29.25 -4.96
C ASN A 60 -10.06 28.46 -6.00
N TYR A 61 -9.79 29.16 -7.10
CA TYR A 61 -8.99 28.69 -8.24
C TYR A 61 -7.53 28.56 -7.81
N TYR A 62 -6.97 27.35 -7.83
CA TYR A 62 -5.52 27.16 -7.73
C TYR A 62 -5.02 26.32 -8.90
N TYR A 63 -4.08 26.93 -9.61
CA TYR A 63 -3.53 26.55 -10.90
C TYR A 63 -2.59 25.35 -10.76
N TYR A 64 -2.66 24.41 -11.71
CA TYR A 64 -1.64 23.38 -11.87
C TYR A 64 -0.37 24.01 -12.44
N TYR A 65 0.67 24.12 -11.61
CA TYR A 65 1.99 24.48 -12.08
C TYR A 65 2.67 23.23 -12.67
N CYS A 66 2.93 23.29 -13.97
CA CYS A 66 3.95 22.48 -14.63
C CYS A 66 4.85 23.49 -15.31
N VAL A 67 6.02 23.74 -14.73
CA VAL A 67 6.95 24.76 -15.21
C VAL A 67 7.80 24.17 -16.35
N THR A 68 7.17 24.05 -17.51
CA THR A 68 7.77 24.40 -18.80
C THR A 68 6.73 25.24 -19.55
N TYR A 69 7.03 26.52 -19.67
CA TYR A 69 6.19 27.57 -20.25
C TYR A 69 5.91 27.28 -21.74
N SER A 70 4.89 26.46 -22.08
CA SER A 70 4.19 26.47 -23.40
C SER A 70 3.00 25.47 -23.51
N ALA A 71 2.93 24.38 -22.73
CA ALA A 71 2.03 23.26 -23.08
C ALA A 71 0.70 23.12 -22.29
N TYR A 72 0.27 24.09 -21.47
CA TYR A 72 -0.88 23.94 -20.54
C TYR A 72 -2.18 24.70 -20.92
N ARG A 73 -2.51 24.75 -22.22
CA ARG A 73 -3.89 24.95 -22.71
C ARG A 73 -4.28 23.76 -23.60
N ASN A 74 -4.82 22.69 -22.99
CA ASN A 74 -5.65 21.60 -23.56
C ASN A 74 -5.45 20.32 -22.74
N MET A 75 -6.38 20.01 -21.82
CA MET A 75 -6.46 18.67 -21.22
C MET A 75 -7.03 17.71 -22.25
N SER A 76 -6.35 16.57 -22.40
CA SER A 76 -6.69 15.52 -23.35
C SER A 76 -8.00 14.78 -22.94
N PRO A 77 -8.89 14.45 -23.90
CA PRO A 77 -10.07 13.60 -23.70
C PRO A 77 -9.80 12.17 -23.16
N HIS A 78 -8.54 11.82 -22.86
CA HIS A 78 -8.09 10.45 -22.63
C HIS A 78 -8.56 9.80 -21.32
N ASN A 79 -8.95 10.56 -20.29
CA ASN A 79 -9.48 9.95 -19.05
C ASN A 79 -10.87 9.29 -19.28
N LYS A 80 -11.72 9.90 -20.13
CA LYS A 80 -12.98 9.27 -20.59
C LYS A 80 -12.72 8.02 -21.42
N ARG A 81 -11.81 8.09 -22.40
CA ARG A 81 -11.48 6.96 -23.28
C ARG A 81 -10.86 5.77 -22.54
N SER A 82 -9.96 6.00 -21.58
CA SER A 82 -9.34 4.92 -20.78
C SER A 82 -10.39 4.23 -19.89
N MET A 83 -11.25 5.01 -19.22
CA MET A 83 -12.37 4.46 -18.45
C MET A 83 -13.37 3.69 -19.33
N GLU A 84 -13.72 4.20 -20.51
CA GLU A 84 -14.56 3.50 -21.50
C GLU A 84 -13.91 2.19 -21.98
N GLN A 85 -12.60 2.18 -22.20
CA GLN A 85 -11.87 1.00 -22.63
C GLN A 85 -11.79 -0.06 -21.51
N LYS A 86 -11.57 0.36 -20.26
CA LYS A 86 -11.65 -0.52 -19.07
C LYS A 86 -13.05 -1.09 -18.89
N LYS A 87 -14.09 -0.26 -19.03
CA LYS A 87 -15.50 -0.68 -19.00
C LYS A 87 -15.78 -1.72 -20.08
N ARG A 88 -15.46 -1.42 -21.35
CA ARG A 88 -15.57 -2.37 -22.48
C ARG A 88 -14.83 -3.68 -22.25
N ASN A 89 -13.64 -3.64 -21.66
CA ASN A 89 -12.85 -4.86 -21.42
C ASN A 89 -13.48 -5.71 -20.30
N LYS A 90 -14.02 -5.07 -19.25
CA LYS A 90 -14.79 -5.73 -18.19
C LYS A 90 -16.09 -6.34 -18.76
N ASP A 91 -16.80 -5.61 -19.61
CA ASP A 91 -18.02 -6.06 -20.28
C ASP A 91 -17.74 -7.24 -21.21
N ARG A 92 -16.62 -7.21 -21.96
CA ARG A 92 -16.17 -8.33 -22.81
C ARG A 92 -15.84 -9.58 -22.01
N ILE A 93 -15.15 -9.44 -20.87
CA ILE A 93 -14.86 -10.57 -19.96
C ILE A 93 -16.15 -11.12 -19.36
N ALA A 94 -17.09 -10.25 -18.96
CA ALA A 94 -18.40 -10.65 -18.46
C ALA A 94 -19.21 -11.43 -19.51
N ALA A 95 -19.23 -10.97 -20.77
CA ALA A 95 -19.92 -11.65 -21.87
C ALA A 95 -19.31 -13.03 -22.18
N TYR A 96 -17.98 -13.13 -22.20
CA TYR A 96 -17.28 -14.40 -22.40
C TYR A 96 -17.59 -15.43 -21.29
N HIS A 97 -17.69 -14.99 -20.03
CA HIS A 97 -18.05 -15.86 -18.92
C HIS A 97 -19.56 -16.17 -18.85
N GLY A 98 -20.43 -15.25 -19.31
CA GLY A 98 -21.88 -15.48 -19.40
C GLY A 98 -22.29 -16.46 -20.49
N GLN A 99 -21.59 -16.49 -21.63
CA GLN A 99 -21.88 -17.43 -22.72
C GLN A 99 -21.45 -18.87 -22.42
N ARG A 100 -20.50 -19.08 -21.50
CA ARG A 100 -19.97 -20.41 -21.18
C ARG A 100 -20.86 -21.26 -20.26
N VAL A 101 -22.00 -20.72 -19.79
CA VAL A 101 -22.92 -21.41 -18.87
C VAL A 101 -24.17 -21.99 -19.58
N ASN A 102 -24.38 -21.71 -20.87
CA ASN A 102 -25.63 -22.08 -21.58
C ASN A 102 -25.47 -23.10 -22.73
N SER A 103 -24.40 -23.89 -22.78
CA SER A 103 -24.21 -24.89 -23.85
C SER A 103 -24.09 -26.32 -23.31
N HIS A 104 -25.24 -26.92 -22.97
CA HIS A 104 -25.48 -28.36 -22.89
C HIS A 104 -26.84 -28.66 -23.54
N GLY A 105 -26.84 -29.41 -24.64
CA GLY A 105 -28.04 -30.00 -25.24
C GLY A 105 -28.32 -29.57 -26.67
N GLY A 106 -28.29 -30.54 -27.60
CA GLY A 106 -29.02 -30.46 -28.87
C GLY A 106 -28.18 -30.63 -30.14
N HIS A 107 -28.02 -31.89 -30.57
CA HIS A 107 -27.72 -32.25 -31.96
C HIS A 107 -28.81 -31.73 -32.92
N ARG A 108 -28.41 -31.19 -34.08
CA ARG A 108 -28.94 -31.56 -35.42
C ARG A 108 -28.20 -30.83 -36.55
N ASN A 109 -27.89 -31.61 -37.59
CA ASN A 109 -27.31 -31.22 -38.88
C ASN A 109 -28.19 -30.23 -39.65
N SER A 110 -27.58 -29.28 -40.36
CA SER A 110 -27.80 -29.07 -41.80
C SER A 110 -27.02 -27.86 -42.36
N HIS A 111 -26.29 -28.16 -43.43
CA HIS A 111 -26.00 -27.33 -44.61
C HIS A 111 -25.16 -26.05 -44.55
N SER A 112 -24.16 -26.12 -45.43
CA SER A 112 -23.23 -25.13 -45.93
C SER A 112 -23.89 -23.82 -46.40
N HIS A 113 -23.39 -22.70 -45.88
CA HIS A 113 -23.29 -21.46 -46.65
C HIS A 113 -21.89 -20.88 -46.51
N SER A 114 -21.23 -20.77 -47.65
CA SER A 114 -20.06 -19.94 -47.89
C SER A 114 -20.38 -18.47 -47.62
N GLY A 115 -19.58 -17.78 -46.82
CA GLY A 115 -19.76 -16.33 -46.65
C GLY A 115 -18.77 -15.72 -45.68
N HIS A 116 -17.86 -14.91 -46.23
CA HIS A 116 -17.02 -13.94 -45.54
C HIS A 116 -15.95 -14.42 -44.55
N ARG A 117 -14.74 -14.58 -45.12
CA ARG A 117 -13.48 -14.26 -44.45
C ARG A 117 -13.56 -12.84 -43.87
N HIS A 118 -13.81 -12.72 -42.58
CA HIS A 118 -13.50 -11.51 -41.84
C HIS A 118 -11.99 -11.32 -41.85
N ARG A 119 -11.53 -10.38 -42.69
CA ARG A 119 -10.23 -9.71 -42.51
C ARG A 119 -10.20 -9.18 -41.08
N GLY A 120 -9.44 -9.86 -40.21
CA GLY A 120 -9.18 -9.42 -38.86
C GLY A 120 -8.59 -8.02 -38.93
N GLY A 121 -9.36 -7.03 -38.48
CA GLY A 121 -8.88 -5.67 -38.34
C GLY A 121 -7.64 -5.69 -37.47
N HIS A 122 -6.53 -5.23 -38.03
CA HIS A 122 -5.38 -4.79 -37.26
C HIS A 122 -5.87 -3.67 -36.33
N THR A 123 -6.32 -4.03 -35.13
CA THR A 123 -6.27 -3.09 -34.02
C THR A 123 -4.82 -2.67 -33.91
N VAL A 124 -4.54 -1.42 -34.27
CA VAL A 124 -3.26 -0.74 -34.04
C VAL A 124 -2.81 -1.13 -32.63
N ARG A 125 -1.87 -2.07 -32.54
CA ARG A 125 -1.20 -2.39 -31.29
C ARG A 125 -0.50 -1.09 -30.94
N ARG A 126 -1.05 -0.33 -29.98
CA ARG A 126 -0.26 0.69 -29.29
C ARG A 126 1.00 -0.04 -28.85
N ASN A 127 2.14 0.30 -29.45
CA ASN A 127 3.45 -0.23 -29.09
C ASN A 127 3.72 0.19 -27.64
N ARG A 128 3.18 -0.57 -26.69
CA ARG A 128 3.64 -0.48 -25.31
C ARG A 128 5.04 -1.05 -25.34
N ILE A 129 5.99 -0.21 -24.95
CA ILE A 129 7.42 -0.52 -24.91
C ILE A 129 7.59 -1.84 -24.13
N TYR A 130 6.89 -2.00 -23.00
CA TYR A 130 6.98 -3.16 -22.10
C TYR A 130 5.86 -4.21 -22.24
N ASP A 131 6.14 -5.46 -21.84
CA ASP A 131 5.23 -6.61 -21.91
C ASP A 131 4.24 -6.63 -20.73
N PRO A 132 2.93 -6.40 -20.93
CA PRO A 132 1.94 -6.40 -19.85
C PRO A 132 1.81 -7.76 -19.12
N GLY A 133 2.33 -8.86 -19.69
CA GLY A 133 2.39 -10.16 -19.05
C GLY A 133 3.46 -10.28 -17.96
N ASN A 134 4.46 -9.40 -17.95
CA ASN A 134 5.51 -9.38 -16.94
C ASN A 134 5.09 -8.52 -15.72
N PRO A 135 5.18 -9.02 -14.48
CA PRO A 135 4.82 -8.26 -13.28
C PRO A 135 5.55 -6.92 -13.11
N PHE A 136 6.82 -6.83 -13.51
CA PHE A 136 7.63 -5.61 -13.41
C PHE A 136 7.22 -4.58 -14.47
N ASP A 137 6.79 -5.04 -15.65
CA ASP A 137 6.34 -4.19 -16.75
C ASP A 137 4.94 -3.62 -16.53
N ARG A 138 4.20 -4.17 -15.56
CA ARG A 138 2.90 -3.64 -15.12
C ARG A 138 3.01 -2.45 -14.17
N GLN A 139 4.19 -2.18 -13.63
CA GLN A 139 4.41 -1.05 -12.71
C GLN A 139 4.35 0.28 -13.46
N LEU A 140 3.94 1.32 -12.73
CA LEU A 140 3.75 2.65 -13.29
C LEU A 140 5.06 3.44 -13.35
N PHE A 141 5.99 3.18 -12.44
CA PHE A 141 7.26 3.88 -12.32
C PHE A 141 8.41 3.02 -12.84
N ASP A 142 9.47 3.67 -13.29
CA ASP A 142 10.68 3.04 -13.80
C ASP A 142 11.73 2.90 -12.70
N TYR A 143 11.77 3.86 -11.76
CA TYR A 143 12.52 3.76 -10.51
C TYR A 143 11.64 4.03 -9.30
N LEU A 144 11.95 3.39 -8.18
CA LEU A 144 11.48 3.81 -6.85
C LEU A 144 12.68 4.26 -6.03
N ILE A 145 12.47 5.25 -5.15
CA ILE A 145 13.44 5.64 -4.12
C ILE A 145 12.77 5.36 -2.78
N VAL A 146 13.29 4.37 -2.07
CA VAL A 146 12.75 3.95 -0.78
C VAL A 146 13.42 4.75 0.33
N VAL A 147 12.61 5.38 1.17
CA VAL A 147 13.03 6.24 2.27
C VAL A 147 12.51 5.64 3.58
N ASP A 148 13.38 5.56 4.58
CA ASP A 148 13.07 5.19 5.96
C ASP A 148 13.97 6.02 6.87
N VAL A 149 13.42 7.06 7.49
CA VAL A 149 14.24 8.04 8.22
C VAL A 149 14.39 7.64 9.68
N GLU A 150 15.60 7.81 10.21
CA GLU A 150 15.80 7.75 11.65
C GLU A 150 15.71 9.15 12.23
N ALA A 151 15.14 9.26 13.44
CA ALA A 151 14.96 10.53 14.13
C ALA A 151 15.45 10.48 15.58
N THR A 152 15.85 11.63 16.11
CA THR A 152 16.11 11.78 17.55
C THR A 152 14.90 11.32 18.35
N CYS A 153 15.10 10.58 19.43
CA CYS A 153 14.00 10.06 20.25
C CYS A 153 14.39 9.89 21.72
N GLU A 154 13.38 9.77 22.57
CA GLU A 154 13.52 9.50 23.99
C GLU A 154 12.54 8.42 24.44
N TYR A 155 12.98 7.61 25.40
CA TYR A 155 12.19 6.48 25.91
C TYR A 155 10.90 6.98 26.58
N LYS A 156 9.74 6.54 26.08
CA LYS A 156 8.41 6.87 26.62
C LYS A 156 8.08 8.37 26.64
N ASN A 157 8.55 9.12 25.65
CA ASN A 157 8.19 10.52 25.47
C ASN A 157 7.54 10.74 24.10
N ASP A 158 6.22 10.62 24.04
CA ASP A 158 5.45 10.74 22.79
C ASP A 158 5.45 12.18 22.23
N ASN A 159 5.79 13.19 23.03
CA ASN A 159 5.85 14.60 22.64
C ASN A 159 7.28 15.09 22.37
N TYR A 160 8.24 14.18 22.24
CA TYR A 160 9.64 14.53 22.01
C TYR A 160 9.79 15.31 20.68
N PRO A 161 10.52 16.44 20.63
CA PRO A 161 10.71 17.21 19.41
C PRO A 161 11.71 16.52 18.47
N HIS A 162 11.24 15.47 17.79
CA HIS A 162 12.02 14.65 16.88
C HIS A 162 12.67 15.49 15.76
N GLU A 163 13.90 15.13 15.39
CA GLU A 163 14.68 15.69 14.29
C GLU A 163 15.29 14.54 13.49
N ILE A 164 15.28 14.62 12.16
CA ILE A 164 15.90 13.58 11.31
C ILE A 164 17.41 13.53 11.60
N ILE A 165 17.94 12.31 11.80
CA ILE A 165 19.37 12.02 12.02
C ILE A 165 19.96 11.06 10.99
N GLU A 166 19.13 10.40 10.19
CA GLU A 166 19.55 9.65 9.01
C GLU A 166 18.50 9.80 7.89
N LEU A 167 18.95 10.13 6.68
CA LEU A 167 18.12 10.17 5.47
C LEU A 167 18.69 9.21 4.42
N PRO A 168 18.13 8.00 4.25
CA PRO A 168 18.46 7.12 3.15
C PRO A 168 17.55 7.35 1.94
N GLY A 169 18.06 7.00 0.75
CA GLY A 169 17.32 6.95 -0.51
C GLY A 169 17.72 5.71 -1.30
N VAL A 170 17.10 4.57 -1.01
CA VAL A 170 17.46 3.29 -1.62
C VAL A 170 16.83 3.16 -3.01
N LEU A 171 17.67 3.05 -4.03
CA LEU A 171 17.24 3.00 -5.42
C LEU A 171 16.76 1.60 -5.82
N VAL A 172 15.60 1.53 -6.46
CA VAL A 172 15.08 0.31 -7.09
C VAL A 172 14.91 0.53 -8.57
N ASP A 173 15.63 -0.23 -9.40
CA ASP A 173 15.31 -0.39 -10.82
C ASP A 173 14.12 -1.33 -10.94
N VAL A 174 12.95 -0.76 -11.22
CA VAL A 174 11.67 -1.48 -11.20
C VAL A 174 11.61 -2.52 -12.31
N ARG A 175 12.11 -2.19 -13.50
CA ARG A 175 11.96 -3.03 -14.69
C ARG A 175 12.92 -4.21 -14.67
N ARG A 176 14.12 -4.04 -14.11
CA ARG A 176 15.05 -5.13 -13.81
C ARG A 176 14.72 -5.86 -12.51
N GLY A 177 13.96 -5.23 -11.61
CA GLY A 177 13.64 -5.80 -10.30
C GLY A 177 14.87 -5.91 -9.40
N VAL A 178 15.73 -4.89 -9.43
CA VAL A 178 17.02 -4.83 -8.74
C VAL A 178 16.99 -3.72 -7.69
N VAL A 179 17.43 -4.03 -6.47
CA VAL A 179 17.74 -3.03 -5.44
C VAL A 179 19.21 -2.64 -5.63
N ASP A 180 19.44 -1.40 -6.02
CA ASP A 180 20.74 -0.88 -6.43
C ASP A 180 21.40 -0.15 -5.26
N LYS A 181 21.99 -0.93 -4.34
CA LYS A 181 22.64 -0.41 -3.13
C LYS A 181 23.82 0.52 -3.46
N GLU A 182 24.54 0.24 -4.55
CA GLU A 182 25.74 1.00 -4.95
C GLU A 182 25.42 2.42 -5.38
N ARG A 183 24.28 2.61 -6.07
CA ARG A 183 23.80 3.94 -6.47
C ARG A 183 22.78 4.53 -5.50
N SER A 184 22.62 3.96 -4.31
CA SER A 184 21.68 4.48 -3.31
C SER A 184 22.28 5.66 -2.53
N PHE A 185 21.42 6.55 -2.04
CA PHE A 185 21.80 7.66 -1.18
C PHE A 185 21.76 7.26 0.29
N ARG A 186 22.70 7.78 1.08
CA ARG A 186 22.69 7.71 2.53
C ARG A 186 23.42 8.93 3.10
N SER A 187 22.82 9.62 4.06
CA SER A 187 23.51 10.65 4.85
C SER A 187 22.99 10.61 6.28
N TYR A 188 23.89 10.74 7.24
CA TYR A 188 23.53 11.21 8.57
C TYR A 188 23.19 12.70 8.53
N VAL A 189 22.48 13.16 9.54
CA VAL A 189 22.02 14.54 9.67
C VAL A 189 22.34 15.02 11.09
N ARG A 190 22.91 16.22 11.21
CA ARG A 190 23.16 16.85 12.50
C ARG A 190 21.90 17.53 13.03
N PRO A 191 21.32 17.07 14.16
CA PRO A 191 20.17 17.72 14.78
C PRO A 191 20.57 19.06 15.41
N GLN A 192 19.66 20.04 15.40
CA GLN A 192 19.91 21.41 15.86
C GLN A 192 19.22 21.71 17.20
N ARG A 193 18.02 21.18 17.46
CA ARG A 193 17.27 21.39 18.71
C ARG A 193 17.80 20.51 19.83
N ASN A 194 18.06 19.24 19.54
CA ASN A 194 18.60 18.25 20.47
C ASN A 194 19.88 17.62 19.90
N PRO A 195 21.00 18.38 19.90
CA PRO A 195 22.26 17.91 19.31
C PRO A 195 22.81 16.66 20.00
N LEU A 196 22.52 16.48 21.29
CA LEU A 196 22.96 15.31 22.06
C LEU A 196 21.93 14.19 21.97
N LEU A 197 22.31 13.06 21.36
CA LEU A 197 21.47 11.88 21.26
C LEU A 197 21.32 11.20 22.62
N THR A 198 20.07 10.88 22.98
CA THR A 198 19.78 10.13 24.20
C THR A 198 20.42 8.73 24.15
N PRO A 199 20.74 8.11 25.30
CA PRO A 199 21.21 6.71 25.31
C PRO A 199 20.23 5.74 24.65
N PHE A 200 18.91 5.99 24.79
CA PHE A 200 17.88 5.19 24.14
C PHE A 200 17.95 5.31 22.61
N CYS A 201 18.06 6.54 22.08
CA CYS A 201 18.17 6.78 20.64
C CYS A 201 19.37 6.04 20.05
N LYS A 202 20.55 6.19 20.67
CA LYS A 202 21.77 5.52 20.21
C LYS A 202 21.66 4.00 20.25
N ALA A 203 21.05 3.44 21.30
CA ALA A 203 20.83 2.00 21.41
C ALA A 203 19.83 1.49 20.38
N LEU A 204 18.77 2.25 20.11
CA LEU A 204 17.75 1.90 19.13
C LEU A 204 18.33 1.95 17.71
N THR A 205 18.85 3.10 17.29
CA THR A 205 19.24 3.34 15.88
C THR A 205 20.65 2.85 15.53
N GLY A 206 21.52 2.70 16.54
CA GLY A 206 22.93 2.36 16.33
C GLY A 206 23.78 3.55 15.87
N ILE A 207 23.18 4.72 15.67
CA ILE A 207 23.87 5.96 15.30
C ILE A 207 24.61 6.47 16.54
N THR A 208 25.90 6.76 16.39
CA THR A 208 26.73 7.29 17.47
C THR A 208 26.60 8.81 17.57
N GLN A 209 27.09 9.38 18.66
CA GLN A 209 27.14 10.85 18.77
C GLN A 209 28.09 11.46 17.73
N GLU A 210 29.19 10.77 17.42
CA GLU A 210 30.19 11.25 16.46
C GLU A 210 29.65 11.25 15.01
N ASP A 211 28.79 10.28 14.68
CA ASP A 211 28.09 10.24 13.38
C ASP A 211 27.26 11.51 13.15
N VAL A 212 26.53 11.99 14.18
CA VAL A 212 25.69 13.21 14.04
C VAL A 212 26.46 14.50 14.25
N ASP A 213 27.50 14.51 15.10
CA ASP A 213 28.32 15.70 15.34
C ASP A 213 29.08 16.12 14.07
N SER A 214 29.58 15.13 13.31
CA SER A 214 30.31 15.33 12.05
C SER A 214 29.40 15.47 10.82
N ALA A 215 28.09 15.24 10.97
CA ALA A 215 27.14 15.29 9.87
C ALA A 215 26.82 16.72 9.40
N PRO A 216 26.44 16.88 8.11
CA PRO A 216 25.80 18.09 7.62
C PRO A 216 24.42 18.32 8.26
N THR A 217 23.93 19.56 8.22
CA THR A 217 22.56 19.93 8.59
C THR A 217 21.54 19.33 7.62
N LEU A 218 20.26 19.26 8.02
CA LEU A 218 19.22 18.68 7.16
C LEU A 218 19.08 19.46 5.83
N GLN A 219 19.21 20.79 5.85
CA GLN A 219 19.19 21.64 4.67
C GLN A 219 20.29 21.25 3.67
N GLU A 220 21.50 21.00 4.18
CA GLU A 220 22.64 20.56 3.36
C GLU A 220 22.41 19.14 2.82
N VAL A 221 21.88 18.23 3.65
CA VAL A 221 21.54 16.86 3.23
C VAL A 221 20.48 16.84 2.12
N VAL A 222 19.48 17.72 2.20
CA VAL A 222 18.49 17.86 1.11
C VAL A 222 19.21 18.22 -0.18
N LYS A 223 20.16 19.19 -0.17
CA LYS A 223 20.93 19.55 -1.37
C LYS A 223 21.81 18.41 -1.90
N LEU A 224 22.43 17.63 -1.01
CA LEU A 224 23.16 16.43 -1.40
C LEU A 224 22.23 15.39 -2.05
N PHE A 225 21.01 15.23 -1.55
CA PHE A 225 20.00 14.37 -2.15
C PHE A 225 19.60 14.86 -3.56
N GLU A 226 19.41 16.17 -3.77
CA GLU A 226 19.09 16.72 -5.10
C GLU A 226 20.20 16.46 -6.12
N GLN A 227 21.46 16.64 -5.69
CA GLN A 227 22.62 16.37 -6.51
C GLN A 227 22.67 14.89 -6.89
N TRP A 228 22.57 14.01 -5.90
CA TRP A 228 22.53 12.56 -6.11
C TRP A 228 21.39 12.16 -7.05
N TYR A 229 20.18 12.71 -6.87
CA TYR A 229 19.03 12.44 -7.73
C TYR A 229 19.35 12.83 -9.18
N THR A 230 19.92 14.02 -9.39
CA THR A 230 20.24 14.54 -10.73
C THR A 230 21.31 13.72 -11.44
N GLU A 231 22.30 13.21 -10.70
CA GLU A 231 23.38 12.38 -11.24
C GLU A 231 22.95 10.93 -11.47
N THR A 232 22.04 10.40 -10.64
CA THR A 232 21.69 8.97 -10.60
C THR A 232 20.48 8.64 -11.47
N ILE A 233 19.48 9.52 -11.52
CA ILE A 233 18.21 9.27 -12.21
C ILE A 233 18.30 9.76 -13.66
N PRO A 234 18.14 8.88 -14.66
CA PRO A 234 18.11 9.30 -16.06
C PRO A 234 16.95 10.25 -16.35
N ARG A 235 17.21 11.32 -17.10
CA ARG A 235 16.14 12.20 -17.62
C ARG A 235 15.10 11.38 -18.38
N GLY A 236 13.84 11.73 -18.22
CA GLY A 236 12.71 11.01 -18.82
C GLY A 236 12.17 9.85 -18.00
N ALA A 237 12.87 9.42 -16.95
CA ALA A 237 12.43 8.33 -16.09
C ALA A 237 11.27 8.73 -15.17
N LYS A 238 10.30 7.82 -15.02
CA LYS A 238 9.23 7.99 -14.03
C LYS A 238 9.71 7.49 -12.67
N VAL A 239 9.70 8.37 -11.66
CA VAL A 239 10.17 8.07 -10.30
C VAL A 239 9.09 8.35 -9.28
N ALA A 240 9.02 7.54 -8.23
CA ALA A 240 8.21 7.80 -7.04
C ALA A 240 9.00 7.45 -5.77
N LEU A 241 8.77 8.21 -4.69
CA LEU A 241 9.23 7.82 -3.36
C LEU A 241 8.35 6.70 -2.81
N ALA A 242 8.90 5.90 -1.89
CA ALA A 242 8.18 4.85 -1.20
C ALA A 242 8.67 4.71 0.26
N THR A 243 7.76 4.35 1.16
CA THR A 243 8.02 4.26 2.62
C THR A 243 7.25 3.09 3.27
N ASP A 244 7.64 2.67 4.49
CA ASP A 244 6.87 1.72 5.32
C ASP A 244 5.80 2.41 6.20
N GLY A 245 4.92 3.16 5.53
CA GLY A 245 3.82 3.88 6.17
C GLY A 245 3.96 5.39 6.09
N PRO A 246 3.16 6.13 6.86
CA PRO A 246 3.05 7.57 6.69
C PRO A 246 4.10 8.39 7.45
N TRP A 247 4.73 7.83 8.47
CA TRP A 247 5.49 8.57 9.49
C TRP A 247 6.70 9.31 8.91
N ASP A 248 7.46 8.66 8.03
CA ASP A 248 8.66 9.24 7.40
C ASP A 248 8.36 10.59 6.76
N LEU A 249 7.44 10.58 5.80
CA LEU A 249 7.18 11.76 4.99
C LEU A 249 6.16 12.71 5.59
N LYS A 250 5.10 12.21 6.25
CA LYS A 250 4.08 13.09 6.84
C LYS A 250 4.53 13.70 8.15
N ASN A 251 5.18 12.94 9.03
CA ASN A 251 5.51 13.41 10.36
C ASN A 251 6.95 13.96 10.39
N PHE A 252 7.96 13.13 10.14
CA PHE A 252 9.36 13.56 10.28
C PHE A 252 9.78 14.59 9.23
N VAL A 253 9.45 14.38 7.95
CA VAL A 253 9.77 15.36 6.90
C VAL A 253 8.79 16.53 6.92
N HIS A 254 7.49 16.30 6.73
CA HIS A 254 6.53 17.40 6.57
C HIS A 254 6.21 18.15 7.87
N GLU A 255 5.70 17.49 8.92
CA GLU A 255 5.33 18.20 10.15
C GLU A 255 6.55 18.74 10.92
N HIS A 256 7.58 17.92 11.14
CA HIS A 256 8.71 18.29 12.00
C HIS A 256 9.78 19.11 11.28
N SER A 257 10.15 18.77 10.04
CA SER A 257 11.22 19.48 9.34
C SER A 257 10.68 20.69 8.56
N ILE A 258 9.65 20.49 7.74
CA ILE A 258 9.12 21.56 6.89
C ILE A 258 8.29 22.56 7.70
N LEU A 259 7.21 22.12 8.34
CA LEU A 259 6.24 23.04 8.96
C LEU A 259 6.78 23.67 10.25
N ARG A 260 7.44 22.88 11.11
CA ARG A 260 7.98 23.34 12.40
C ARG A 260 9.33 24.05 12.26
N ASP A 261 10.24 23.52 11.45
CA ASP A 261 11.62 24.03 11.35
C ASP A 261 11.87 24.89 10.11
N HIS A 262 10.84 25.09 9.26
CA HIS A 262 10.90 25.94 8.07
C HIS A 262 11.97 25.50 7.07
N ILE A 263 12.20 24.18 6.98
CA ILE A 263 13.19 23.59 6.08
C ILE A 263 12.55 23.35 4.73
N SER A 264 13.13 23.94 3.69
CA SER A 264 12.66 23.72 2.33
C SER A 264 13.00 22.32 1.81
N PHE A 265 12.02 21.69 1.17
CA PHE A 265 12.17 20.37 0.54
C PHE A 265 11.60 20.38 -0.88
N PRO A 266 12.17 19.56 -1.78
CA PRO A 266 11.66 19.47 -3.13
C PRO A 266 10.29 18.76 -3.16
N THR A 267 9.44 19.15 -4.11
CA THR A 267 8.04 18.69 -4.21
C THR A 267 7.88 17.17 -4.34
N ILE A 268 8.93 16.45 -4.75
CA ILE A 268 8.94 14.97 -4.78
C ILE A 268 8.72 14.34 -3.39
N PHE A 269 9.05 15.02 -2.29
CA PHE A 269 8.80 14.55 -0.91
C PHE A 269 7.33 14.69 -0.48
N TYR A 270 6.48 15.32 -1.31
CA TYR A 270 5.06 15.54 -1.03
C TYR A 270 4.15 14.46 -1.64
N GLU A 271 4.73 13.43 -2.26
CA GLU A 271 3.98 12.28 -2.72
C GLU A 271 4.79 10.98 -2.64
N TYR A 272 4.14 9.89 -2.26
CA TYR A 272 4.82 8.62 -2.05
C TYR A 272 3.90 7.41 -2.16
N LEU A 273 4.53 6.24 -2.32
CA LEU A 273 3.89 4.94 -2.28
C LEU A 273 4.03 4.34 -0.89
N ASP A 274 2.92 4.18 -0.18
CA ASP A 274 2.90 3.50 1.12
C ASP A 274 2.95 1.97 0.89
N ILE A 275 4.13 1.38 1.10
CA ILE A 275 4.38 -0.05 0.93
C ILE A 275 3.56 -0.86 1.93
N ARG A 276 3.47 -0.40 3.18
CA ARG A 276 2.74 -1.05 4.27
C ARG A 276 1.25 -1.20 3.96
N THR A 277 0.64 -0.09 3.55
CA THR A 277 -0.79 -0.04 3.20
C THR A 277 -1.06 -0.88 1.95
N THR A 278 -0.18 -0.78 0.94
CA THR A 278 -0.28 -1.60 -0.27
C THR A 278 -0.18 -3.10 0.05
N PHE A 279 0.77 -3.48 0.91
CA PHE A 279 0.95 -4.84 1.38
C PHE A 279 -0.28 -5.35 2.13
N ALA A 280 -0.79 -4.55 3.06
CA ALA A 280 -1.98 -4.86 3.83
C ALA A 280 -3.14 -5.24 2.91
N HIS A 281 -3.45 -4.39 1.92
CA HIS A 281 -4.53 -4.62 0.98
C HIS A 281 -4.31 -5.85 0.10
N PHE A 282 -3.10 -6.06 -0.43
CA PHE A 282 -2.84 -7.13 -1.39
C PHE A 282 -2.60 -8.50 -0.75
N PHE A 283 -1.84 -8.56 0.35
CA PHE A 283 -1.38 -9.81 0.98
C PHE A 283 -2.06 -10.12 2.31
N ASN A 284 -2.62 -9.11 3.00
CA ASN A 284 -3.08 -9.24 4.38
C ASN A 284 -4.51 -8.73 4.66
N ARG A 285 -5.39 -8.72 3.65
CA ARG A 285 -6.84 -8.41 3.78
C ARG A 285 -7.14 -7.03 4.39
N GLY A 286 -6.24 -6.07 4.19
CA GLY A 286 -6.33 -4.70 4.69
C GLY A 286 -5.78 -4.50 6.11
N THR A 287 -5.33 -5.54 6.81
CA THR A 287 -4.69 -5.38 8.12
C THR A 287 -3.21 -5.06 7.94
N PRO A 288 -2.70 -3.92 8.43
CA PRO A 288 -1.28 -3.60 8.32
C PRO A 288 -0.44 -4.55 9.20
N LEU A 289 0.79 -4.79 8.77
CA LEU A 289 1.82 -5.51 9.52
C LEU A 289 3.05 -4.60 9.64
N LYS A 290 3.90 -4.88 10.63
CA LYS A 290 5.25 -4.30 10.70
C LYS A 290 6.17 -4.95 9.65
N LEU A 291 7.31 -4.31 9.35
CA LEU A 291 8.28 -4.75 8.35
C LEU A 291 8.66 -6.24 8.45
N VAL A 292 9.14 -6.70 9.60
CA VAL A 292 9.61 -8.10 9.78
C VAL A 292 8.52 -9.13 9.43
N PRO A 293 7.29 -9.07 9.99
CA PRO A 293 6.20 -9.95 9.55
C PRO A 293 5.83 -9.85 8.06
N MET A 294 6.01 -8.69 7.42
CA MET A 294 5.80 -8.56 5.96
C MET A 294 6.87 -9.33 5.17
N LEU A 295 8.13 -9.23 5.59
CA LEU A 295 9.25 -9.99 5.01
C LEU A 295 9.01 -11.49 5.12
N GLU A 296 8.73 -11.98 6.34
CA GLU A 296 8.47 -13.40 6.60
C GLU A 296 7.33 -13.95 5.73
N ARG A 297 6.28 -13.15 5.54
CA ARG A 297 5.12 -13.53 4.72
C ARG A 297 5.49 -13.77 3.26
N LEU A 298 6.53 -13.10 2.75
CA LEU A 298 7.09 -13.29 1.42
C LEU A 298 8.38 -14.12 1.42
N GLN A 299 8.65 -14.85 2.50
CA GLN A 299 9.82 -15.73 2.66
C GLN A 299 11.15 -14.98 2.52
N LEU A 300 11.18 -13.73 2.98
CA LEU A 300 12.39 -12.93 3.11
C LEU A 300 12.82 -12.90 4.58
N THR A 301 14.13 -12.83 4.80
CA THR A 301 14.73 -12.50 6.10
C THR A 301 15.21 -11.06 6.08
N PHE A 302 15.18 -10.42 7.24
CA PHE A 302 15.78 -9.11 7.43
C PHE A 302 17.29 -9.19 7.16
N GLU A 303 17.83 -8.22 6.42
CA GLU A 303 19.27 -8.06 6.15
C GLU A 303 19.79 -6.80 6.87
N GLY A 304 20.90 -6.90 7.60
CA GLY A 304 21.49 -5.75 8.30
C GLY A 304 20.97 -5.59 9.72
N ARG A 305 20.97 -4.35 10.22
CA ARG A 305 20.56 -3.99 11.59
C ARG A 305 19.17 -3.33 11.56
N GLU A 306 18.23 -3.83 12.36
CA GLU A 306 16.93 -3.14 12.55
C GLU A 306 17.16 -1.74 13.14
N HIS A 307 16.37 -0.76 12.70
CA HIS A 307 16.50 0.67 13.06
C HIS A 307 17.78 1.35 12.57
N CYS A 308 18.46 0.75 11.60
CA CYS A 308 19.41 1.46 10.76
C CYS A 308 18.65 1.87 9.51
N GLY A 309 18.43 3.17 9.29
CA GLY A 309 17.50 3.65 8.27
C GLY A 309 17.83 3.12 6.88
N PHE A 310 19.13 3.02 6.54
CA PHE A 310 19.54 2.44 5.26
C PHE A 310 19.23 0.94 5.14
N ASP A 311 19.45 0.16 6.20
CA ASP A 311 19.16 -1.28 6.18
C ASP A 311 17.65 -1.54 6.14
N ASP A 312 16.86 -0.76 6.89
CA ASP A 312 15.40 -0.83 6.84
C ASP A 312 14.87 -0.47 5.44
N ALA A 313 15.34 0.64 4.86
CA ALA A 313 15.01 1.04 3.49
C ALA A 313 15.39 -0.03 2.44
N VAL A 314 16.53 -0.71 2.61
CA VAL A 314 16.94 -1.86 1.77
C VAL A 314 15.95 -3.02 1.90
N ASN A 315 15.52 -3.35 3.12
CA ASN A 315 14.56 -4.43 3.33
C ASN A 315 13.17 -4.08 2.78
N ILE A 316 12.73 -2.82 2.90
CA ILE A 316 11.50 -2.32 2.27
C ILE A 316 11.61 -2.39 0.74
N ALA A 317 12.77 -2.04 0.16
CA ALA A 317 13.02 -2.16 -1.27
C ALA A 317 12.96 -3.62 -1.75
N ARG A 318 13.59 -4.55 -1.03
CA ARG A 318 13.53 -6.00 -1.30
C ARG A 318 12.09 -6.52 -1.20
N LEU A 319 11.35 -6.07 -0.18
CA LEU A 319 9.94 -6.37 -0.01
C LEU A 319 9.14 -5.88 -1.23
N ALA A 320 9.33 -4.63 -1.65
CA ALA A 320 8.65 -4.04 -2.80
C ALA A 320 8.91 -4.85 -4.09
N VAL A 321 10.16 -5.23 -4.37
CA VAL A 321 10.51 -6.10 -5.51
C VAL A 321 9.79 -7.46 -5.43
N SER A 322 9.75 -8.07 -4.26
CA SER A 322 9.03 -9.35 -4.05
C SER A 322 7.52 -9.19 -4.25
N MET A 323 6.93 -8.10 -3.77
CA MET A 323 5.52 -7.75 -4.00
C MET A 323 5.22 -7.60 -5.50
N MET A 324 6.07 -6.87 -6.23
CA MET A 324 5.95 -6.71 -7.68
C MET A 324 6.00 -8.07 -8.38
N ARG A 325 7.01 -8.90 -8.08
CA ARG A 325 7.16 -10.26 -8.63
C ARG A 325 5.94 -11.14 -8.36
N ALA A 326 5.27 -10.96 -7.21
CA ALA A 326 4.01 -11.62 -6.87
C ALA A 326 2.76 -11.01 -7.55
N GLY A 327 2.93 -9.99 -8.38
CA GLY A 327 1.87 -9.39 -9.22
C GLY A 327 1.16 -8.18 -8.58
N CYS A 328 1.64 -7.69 -7.44
CA CYS A 328 1.20 -6.42 -6.86
C CYS A 328 1.64 -5.27 -7.76
N VAL A 329 0.78 -4.27 -7.95
CA VAL A 329 1.09 -3.07 -8.73
C VAL A 329 0.98 -1.86 -7.81
N PHE A 330 2.06 -1.09 -7.72
CA PHE A 330 2.08 0.15 -6.93
C PHE A 330 1.40 1.27 -7.71
N ASN A 331 0.11 1.45 -7.46
CA ASN A 331 -0.72 2.43 -8.16
C ASN A 331 -1.58 3.28 -7.23
N TYR A 332 -1.36 3.23 -5.91
CA TYR A 332 -2.01 4.12 -4.96
C TYR A 332 -0.95 5.08 -4.42
N LEU A 333 -1.08 6.36 -4.77
CA LEU A 333 -0.15 7.40 -4.34
C LEU A 333 -0.77 8.16 -3.16
N VAL A 334 0.00 8.30 -2.08
CA VAL A 334 -0.33 9.20 -0.98
C VAL A 334 0.24 10.57 -1.32
N ALA A 335 -0.54 11.62 -1.13
CA ALA A 335 -0.16 12.99 -1.43
C ALA A 335 -0.33 13.87 -0.18
N ILE A 336 0.71 14.63 0.15
CA ILE A 336 0.76 15.65 1.20
C ILE A 336 0.37 16.99 0.57
N PRO A 337 -0.60 17.75 1.11
CA PRO A 337 -1.00 19.05 0.54
C PRO A 337 0.19 19.99 0.31
N LEU A 338 0.25 20.62 -0.87
CA LEU A 338 1.24 21.64 -1.21
C LEU A 338 0.70 23.01 -0.81
N THR A 339 0.58 23.25 0.50
CA THR A 339 -0.04 24.45 1.07
C THR A 339 0.94 25.33 1.83
N ASP A 340 2.09 24.80 2.21
CA ASP A 340 3.19 25.56 2.81
C ASP A 340 3.99 26.32 1.74
N GLU A 341 4.86 27.24 2.17
CA GLU A 341 5.73 28.04 1.30
C GLU A 341 7.14 27.46 1.11
N PHE A 342 7.43 26.31 1.74
CA PHE A 342 8.78 25.74 1.81
C PHE A 342 9.03 24.67 0.74
N HIS A 343 8.01 24.30 -0.04
CA HIS A 343 8.18 23.41 -1.19
C HIS A 343 8.77 24.14 -2.41
N TYR A 344 9.56 23.43 -3.23
CA TYR A 344 10.04 23.92 -4.52
C TYR A 344 10.19 22.78 -5.52
N ASP A 345 10.15 23.10 -6.81
CA ASP A 345 10.32 22.12 -7.87
C ASP A 345 11.79 21.86 -8.19
N MET A 346 12.12 20.60 -8.49
CA MET A 346 13.43 20.22 -9.03
C MET A 346 13.37 19.98 -10.54
N PRO A 347 14.42 20.34 -11.29
CA PRO A 347 14.55 19.96 -12.69
C PRO A 347 14.43 18.45 -12.88
N ASN A 348 13.87 18.00 -14.01
CA ASN A 348 13.74 16.58 -14.36
C ASN A 348 12.95 15.73 -13.34
N THR A 349 12.01 16.36 -12.62
CA THR A 349 11.03 15.65 -11.78
C THR A 349 9.62 15.88 -12.32
N ALA A 350 8.72 14.94 -12.05
CA ALA A 350 7.30 15.08 -12.36
C ALA A 350 6.50 14.63 -11.14
N LEU A 351 5.39 15.30 -10.87
CA LEU A 351 4.42 14.91 -9.84
C LEU A 351 3.25 14.16 -10.48
N TYR A 352 2.84 13.07 -9.86
CA TYR A 352 1.81 12.17 -10.35
C TYR A 352 0.53 12.21 -9.51
N ARG A 353 0.49 13.02 -8.45
CA ARG A 353 -0.69 13.28 -7.63
C ARG A 353 -1.92 13.71 -8.42
N ARG A 354 -3.08 13.35 -7.88
CA ARG A 354 -4.38 13.74 -8.43
C ARG A 354 -4.78 15.12 -7.91
N LYS A 355 -5.79 15.73 -8.55
CA LYS A 355 -6.39 16.98 -8.07
C LYS A 355 -6.87 16.86 -6.63
N GLU A 356 -7.51 15.72 -6.36
CA GLU A 356 -8.14 15.39 -5.09
C GLU A 356 -7.10 14.92 -4.04
N GLY A 357 -5.79 14.98 -4.37
CA GLY A 357 -4.72 14.49 -3.53
C GLY A 357 -4.47 12.98 -3.70
N SER A 358 -4.48 12.26 -2.58
CA SER A 358 -4.13 10.83 -2.53
C SER A 358 -5.09 9.98 -3.37
N GLY A 359 -4.59 8.92 -4.00
CA GLY A 359 -5.41 7.81 -4.50
C GLY A 359 -4.84 7.03 -5.67
N TYR A 360 -5.73 6.26 -6.33
CA TYR A 360 -5.35 5.37 -7.41
C TYR A 360 -5.00 6.13 -8.71
N LEU A 361 -3.82 5.82 -9.25
CA LEU A 361 -3.29 6.35 -10.49
C LEU A 361 -3.74 5.52 -11.70
N ASP A 362 -4.10 6.20 -12.78
CA ASP A 362 -4.30 5.58 -14.08
C ASP A 362 -2.97 5.54 -14.85
N PRO A 363 -2.52 4.36 -15.32
CA PRO A 363 -1.26 4.26 -16.07
C PRO A 363 -1.19 5.18 -17.28
N ASP A 364 -2.29 5.39 -18.01
CA ASP A 364 -2.29 6.25 -19.20
C ASP A 364 -2.12 7.73 -18.79
N VAL A 365 -2.67 8.13 -17.63
CA VAL A 365 -2.49 9.49 -17.09
C VAL A 365 -1.06 9.71 -16.63
N VAL A 366 -0.45 8.73 -15.95
CA VAL A 366 0.95 8.78 -15.52
C VAL A 366 1.88 8.92 -16.73
N ASP A 367 1.65 8.13 -17.78
CA ASP A 367 2.43 8.23 -19.02
C ASP A 367 2.22 9.59 -19.72
N ASP A 368 1.02 10.14 -19.72
CA ASP A 368 0.74 11.44 -20.34
C ASP A 368 1.39 12.60 -19.57
N ILE A 369 1.40 12.55 -18.23
CA ILE A 369 2.15 13.49 -17.38
C ILE A 369 3.64 13.42 -17.71
N ALA A 370 4.23 12.21 -17.72
CA ALA A 370 5.65 12.03 -17.98
C ALA A 370 6.05 12.51 -19.38
N LYS A 371 5.27 12.17 -20.42
CA LYS A 371 5.51 12.68 -21.79
C LYS A 371 5.48 14.19 -21.86
N LYS A 372 4.55 14.83 -21.13
CA LYS A 372 4.42 16.28 -21.12
C LYS A 372 5.57 16.95 -20.37
N CYS A 373 6.00 16.36 -19.26
CA CYS A 373 7.06 16.89 -18.42
C CYS A 373 8.44 16.76 -19.07
N PHE A 374 8.74 15.59 -19.65
CA PHE A 374 10.08 15.27 -20.14
C PHE A 374 10.22 15.38 -21.66
N GLY A 375 9.12 15.49 -22.41
CA GLY A 375 9.16 15.64 -23.87
C GLY A 375 9.87 14.49 -24.56
N VAL A 376 10.89 14.80 -25.36
CA VAL A 376 11.68 13.81 -26.12
C VAL A 376 12.46 12.87 -25.19
N ASP A 377 12.94 13.36 -24.04
CA ASP A 377 13.72 12.57 -23.09
C ASP A 377 12.94 11.35 -22.58
N TYR A 378 11.60 11.44 -22.46
CA TYR A 378 10.74 10.31 -22.10
C TYR A 378 10.89 9.13 -23.06
N PHE A 379 10.90 9.40 -24.37
CA PHE A 379 10.97 8.36 -25.41
C PHE A 379 12.38 7.80 -25.52
N THR A 380 13.40 8.68 -25.58
CA THR A 380 14.81 8.28 -25.64
C THR A 380 15.21 7.43 -24.43
N PHE A 381 14.75 7.80 -23.22
CA PHE A 381 14.92 6.99 -22.03
C PHE A 381 14.26 5.62 -22.17
N GLY A 382 12.97 5.58 -22.56
CA GLY A 382 12.22 4.33 -22.67
C GLY A 382 12.86 3.32 -23.62
N GLU A 383 13.40 3.77 -24.76
CA GLU A 383 14.09 2.92 -25.73
C GLU A 383 15.41 2.35 -25.18
N ARG A 384 16.27 3.22 -24.63
CA ARG A 384 17.55 2.81 -24.02
C ARG A 384 17.32 1.87 -22.84
N HIS A 385 16.45 2.26 -21.92
CA HIS A 385 16.11 1.48 -20.73
C HIS A 385 15.52 0.12 -21.11
N MET A 386 14.68 0.04 -22.15
CA MET A 386 14.18 -1.23 -22.66
C MET A 386 15.31 -2.18 -23.10
N ALA A 387 16.24 -1.70 -23.92
CA ALA A 387 17.36 -2.51 -24.40
C ALA A 387 18.17 -3.08 -23.22
N GLU A 388 18.45 -2.20 -22.25
CA GLU A 388 19.11 -2.46 -20.99
C GLU A 388 18.40 -3.49 -20.09
N VAL A 389 17.07 -3.42 -20.01
CA VAL A 389 16.22 -4.37 -19.28
C VAL A 389 16.20 -5.73 -19.95
N MET A 390 16.09 -5.76 -21.28
CA MET A 390 16.07 -7.01 -22.04
C MET A 390 17.42 -7.72 -22.02
N GLU A 391 18.53 -6.98 -22.04
CA GLU A 391 19.86 -7.53 -21.78
C GLU A 391 19.97 -8.14 -20.37
N HIS A 392 19.54 -7.41 -19.33
CA HIS A 392 19.54 -7.93 -17.97
C HIS A 392 18.70 -9.21 -17.82
N ARG A 393 17.49 -9.23 -18.40
CA ARG A 393 16.59 -10.39 -18.37
C ARG A 393 17.16 -11.61 -19.08
N ARG A 394 17.93 -11.41 -20.16
CA ARG A 394 18.65 -12.49 -20.85
C ARG A 394 19.80 -13.05 -20.02
N ARG A 395 20.50 -12.21 -19.25
CA ARG A 395 21.59 -12.63 -18.36
C ARG A 395 21.09 -13.37 -17.11
N TYR A 396 19.92 -13.01 -16.60
CA TYR A 396 19.36 -13.59 -15.36
C TYR A 396 17.92 -14.14 -15.53
N PRO A 397 17.68 -15.09 -16.44
CA PRO A 397 16.34 -15.57 -16.75
C PRO A 397 15.61 -16.17 -15.53
N GLN A 398 16.33 -16.79 -14.61
CA GLN A 398 15.80 -17.36 -13.36
C GLN A 398 15.02 -16.34 -12.51
N ASN A 399 15.40 -15.06 -12.55
CA ASN A 399 14.76 -13.99 -11.77
C ASN A 399 13.37 -13.60 -12.30
N PHE A 400 13.05 -14.01 -13.53
CA PHE A 400 11.81 -13.67 -14.25
C PHE A 400 10.97 -14.91 -14.60
N ASN A 401 11.57 -16.11 -14.60
CA ASN A 401 10.92 -17.37 -14.94
C ASN A 401 9.99 -17.91 -13.85
N GLN A 402 10.17 -17.51 -12.58
CA GLN A 402 9.35 -17.96 -11.45
C GLN A 402 7.93 -17.34 -11.41
N ARG A 403 7.32 -17.14 -12.59
CA ARG A 403 5.96 -16.68 -12.78
C ARG A 403 5.00 -17.52 -11.92
N ASN A 404 4.41 -16.89 -10.92
CA ASN A 404 3.24 -17.37 -10.19
C ASN A 404 3.41 -18.46 -9.14
N GLN A 405 4.58 -19.06 -8.84
CA GLN A 405 4.60 -20.12 -7.81
C GLN A 405 4.28 -19.58 -6.41
N LEU A 406 5.00 -18.55 -5.95
CA LEU A 406 4.74 -17.89 -4.65
C LEU A 406 3.33 -17.29 -4.55
N TRP A 407 2.86 -16.63 -5.62
CA TRP A 407 1.51 -16.08 -5.66
C TRP A 407 0.44 -17.19 -5.66
N LYS A 408 0.61 -18.27 -6.44
CA LYS A 408 -0.30 -19.42 -6.43
C LYS A 408 -0.31 -20.05 -5.05
N GLN A 409 0.85 -20.29 -4.44
CA GLN A 409 0.94 -20.86 -3.08
C GLN A 409 0.24 -19.96 -2.06
N THR A 410 0.50 -18.65 -2.09
CA THR A 410 -0.11 -17.69 -1.15
C THR A 410 -1.61 -17.57 -1.36
N LYS A 411 -2.07 -17.48 -2.62
CA LYS A 411 -3.49 -17.45 -2.98
C LYS A 411 -4.20 -18.75 -2.61
N MET A 412 -3.56 -19.91 -2.83
CA MET A 412 -4.07 -21.23 -2.44
C MET A 412 -4.16 -21.36 -0.92
N LYS A 413 -3.11 -21.00 -0.17
CA LYS A 413 -3.10 -21.01 1.30
C LYS A 413 -4.16 -20.07 1.87
N ASN A 414 -4.32 -18.88 1.29
CA ASN A 414 -5.37 -17.92 1.65
C ASN A 414 -6.78 -18.44 1.29
N ARG A 415 -6.95 -19.14 0.17
CA ARG A 415 -8.21 -19.77 -0.25
C ARG A 415 -8.59 -20.91 0.69
N GLY A 416 -7.63 -21.75 1.07
CA GLY A 416 -7.80 -22.81 2.08
C GLY A 416 -8.22 -22.25 3.45
N ARG A 417 -7.54 -21.20 3.94
CA ARG A 417 -7.95 -20.50 5.18
C ARG A 417 -9.33 -19.83 5.06
N ARG A 418 -9.71 -19.32 3.87
CA ARG A 418 -11.05 -18.75 3.64
C ARG A 418 -12.11 -19.84 3.68
N LEU A 419 -11.88 -20.98 3.03
CA LEU A 419 -12.74 -22.16 3.10
C LEU A 419 -12.86 -22.67 4.53
N TYR A 420 -11.77 -22.72 5.28
CA TYR A 420 -11.79 -23.09 6.70
C TYR A 420 -12.58 -22.09 7.54
N GLY A 421 -12.37 -20.77 7.37
CA GLY A 421 -13.12 -19.74 8.09
C GLY A 421 -14.62 -19.72 7.74
N VAL A 422 -14.97 -19.96 6.47
CA VAL A 422 -16.36 -20.12 6.03
C VAL A 422 -16.96 -21.40 6.63
N ARG A 423 -16.25 -22.53 6.58
CA ARG A 423 -16.69 -23.79 7.21
C ARG A 423 -16.89 -23.62 8.72
N PHE A 424 -15.96 -22.98 9.41
CA PHE A 424 -16.07 -22.70 10.84
C PHE A 424 -17.28 -21.82 11.16
N ARG A 425 -17.53 -20.76 10.36
CA ARG A 425 -18.74 -19.93 10.50
C ARG A 425 -20.03 -20.69 10.21
N MET A 426 -20.03 -21.54 9.18
CA MET A 426 -21.20 -22.39 8.85
C MET A 426 -21.47 -23.41 9.97
N VAL A 427 -20.43 -24.02 10.54
CA VAL A 427 -20.55 -24.92 11.71
C VAL A 427 -21.06 -24.14 12.92
N ALA A 428 -20.53 -22.94 13.21
CA ALA A 428 -21.02 -22.11 14.30
C ALA A 428 -22.51 -21.73 14.13
N VAL A 429 -22.92 -21.35 12.91
CA VAL A 429 -24.33 -21.06 12.59
C VAL A 429 -25.19 -22.32 12.74
N ALA A 430 -24.73 -23.48 12.28
CA ALA A 430 -25.44 -24.74 12.41
C ALA A 430 -25.61 -25.15 13.89
N VAL A 431 -24.55 -25.02 14.70
CA VAL A 431 -24.60 -25.28 16.15
C VAL A 431 -25.57 -24.33 16.84
N LEU A 432 -25.54 -23.03 16.53
CA LEU A 432 -26.49 -22.06 17.08
C LEU A 432 -27.94 -22.35 16.66
N ALA A 433 -28.17 -22.77 15.42
CA ALA A 433 -29.50 -23.17 14.93
C ALA A 433 -30.01 -24.44 15.64
N LEU A 434 -29.13 -25.42 15.89
CA LEU A 434 -29.45 -26.67 16.58
C LEU A 434 -29.75 -26.41 18.06
N LEU A 435 -28.96 -25.57 18.73
CA LEU A 435 -29.24 -25.10 20.09
C LEU A 435 -30.57 -24.33 20.16
N GLY A 436 -30.84 -23.46 19.17
CA GLY A 436 -32.12 -22.76 19.05
C GLY A 436 -33.32 -23.71 18.87
N LEU A 437 -33.17 -24.75 18.04
CA LEU A 437 -34.18 -25.79 17.84
C LEU A 437 -34.44 -26.59 19.13
N VAL A 438 -33.38 -27.01 19.83
CA VAL A 438 -33.50 -27.75 21.10
C VAL A 438 -34.21 -26.90 22.16
N LEU A 439 -33.83 -25.61 22.29
CA LEU A 439 -34.52 -24.68 23.20
C LEU A 439 -35.99 -24.48 22.81
N PHE A 440 -36.29 -24.35 21.52
CA PHE A 440 -37.67 -24.23 21.02
C PHE A 440 -38.51 -25.48 21.32
N LEU A 441 -37.97 -26.67 21.10
CA LEU A 441 -38.64 -27.94 21.42
C LEU A 441 -38.85 -28.11 22.94
N LEU A 442 -37.88 -27.72 23.77
CA LEU A 442 -38.03 -27.73 25.23
C LEU A 442 -39.12 -26.76 25.71
N LEU A 443 -39.24 -25.59 25.08
CA LEU A 443 -40.31 -24.63 25.38
C LEU A 443 -41.69 -25.16 24.97
N ILE A 444 -41.81 -25.80 23.81
CA ILE A 444 -43.05 -26.47 23.38
C ILE A 444 -43.41 -27.60 24.36
N TYR A 445 -42.46 -28.49 24.68
CA TYR A 445 -42.68 -29.59 25.60
C TYR A 445 -43.16 -29.08 26.96
N ARG A 446 -42.51 -28.04 27.52
CA ARG A 446 -42.92 -27.42 28.77
C ARG A 446 -44.34 -26.83 28.69
N LYS A 447 -44.70 -26.18 27.58
CA LYS A 447 -46.04 -25.61 27.38
C LYS A 447 -47.12 -26.69 27.25
N VAL A 448 -46.84 -27.78 26.54
CA VAL A 448 -47.76 -28.93 26.39
C VAL A 448 -47.96 -29.63 27.74
N MET A 449 -46.88 -29.88 28.49
CA MET A 449 -46.95 -30.50 29.83
C MET A 449 -47.56 -29.60 30.91
N THR A 450 -47.78 -28.31 30.64
CA THR A 450 -48.54 -27.41 31.53
C THR A 450 -50.02 -27.33 31.13
N LEU A 451 -50.37 -27.74 29.90
CA LEU A 451 -51.75 -27.78 29.39
C LEU A 451 -52.41 -29.15 29.59
N LEU A 452 -51.61 -30.21 29.61
CA LEU A 452 -51.96 -31.54 30.13
C LEU A 452 -51.93 -31.51 31.66
#